data_AF-A0A0M3JAE3-F1
#
_entry.id   AF-A0A0M3JAE3-F1
#
_cell.length_a   1.000
_cell.length_b   1.000
_cell.length_c   1.000
_cell.angle_alpha   90.00
_cell.angle_beta   90.00
_cell.angle_gamma   90.00
#
_symmetry.space_group_name_H-M   'P 1'
#
loop_
_entity.id
_entity.type
_entity.pdbx_description
1 polymer ?
#
loop_
_entity_poly.entity_id
_entity_poly.type
_entity_poly.pdbx_seq_one_letter_code
_entity_poly.pdbx_strand_id
1 'polypeptide(L)'
;LAIRIICADRPYILDAELFNATQQNLNAIANLAHCDEESDEYNAISQNLSSVELDALCDHDFEIATTLLPIQTVGVQGDGRTYSYVAALSTSERPIPWVTLERLARIIPRLLHNINRVVYVFGDAVEFPISDVTRTYLNEMIVERLQWADRIASQVLNGLDEDSMKDPSLENCVHRIQQVNFFIFSS
;
A
#
# COMPACT_ATOMS: atom_id res chain seq x y z
N LEU A 1 -6.12 -9.07 -18.04
CA LEU A 1 -4.76 -8.71 -17.62
C LEU A 1 -4.39 -7.25 -17.91
N ALA A 2 -4.76 -6.66 -19.06
CA ALA A 2 -4.36 -5.29 -19.40
C ALA A 2 -4.65 -4.23 -18.30
N ILE A 3 -5.78 -4.33 -17.59
CA ILE A 3 -6.14 -3.42 -16.47
C ILE A 3 -5.38 -3.69 -15.16
N ARG A 4 -4.51 -4.71 -15.13
CA ARG A 4 -3.68 -5.11 -13.99
C ARG A 4 -2.20 -4.71 -14.18
N ILE A 5 -1.89 -3.96 -15.23
CA ILE A 5 -0.54 -3.45 -15.50
C ILE A 5 -0.61 -1.93 -15.40
N ILE A 6 0.13 -1.35 -14.47
CA ILE A 6 0.24 0.10 -14.37
C ILE A 6 1.28 0.54 -15.39
N CYS A 7 0.80 1.00 -16.55
CA CYS A 7 1.67 1.56 -17.58
C CYS A 7 1.96 3.03 -17.26
N ALA A 8 3.24 3.38 -17.20
CA ALA A 8 3.71 4.73 -16.93
C ALA A 8 5.00 5.01 -17.71
N ASP A 9 5.12 6.19 -18.29
CA ASP A 9 6.34 6.68 -18.97
C ASP A 9 7.11 7.70 -18.12
N ARG A 10 6.43 8.29 -17.14
CA ARG A 10 6.93 9.31 -16.24
C ARG A 10 6.22 9.22 -14.88
N PRO A 11 6.86 9.64 -13.79
CA PRO A 11 6.24 9.65 -12.48
C PRO A 11 4.99 10.52 -12.50
N TYR A 12 3.93 10.03 -11.87
CA TYR A 12 2.72 10.81 -11.65
C TYR A 12 2.95 11.74 -10.46
N ILE A 13 3.43 12.95 -10.73
CA ILE A 13 3.56 14.05 -9.77
C ILE A 13 3.04 15.30 -10.47
N LEU A 14 1.81 15.71 -10.15
CA LEU A 14 1.18 16.88 -10.78
C LEU A 14 1.65 18.19 -10.16
N ASP A 15 1.85 18.17 -8.85
CA ASP A 15 2.27 19.30 -8.03
C ASP A 15 3.23 18.75 -6.98
N ALA A 16 4.49 19.21 -7.02
CA ALA A 16 5.54 18.74 -6.13
C ALA A 16 5.34 19.20 -4.68
N GLU A 17 4.77 20.39 -4.47
CA GLU A 17 4.48 20.89 -3.12
C GLU A 17 3.37 20.06 -2.49
N LEU A 18 2.30 19.81 -3.24
CA LEU A 18 1.20 18.95 -2.79
C LEU A 18 1.67 17.51 -2.53
N PHE A 19 2.52 16.96 -3.41
CA PHE A 19 3.06 15.61 -3.26
C PHE A 19 3.88 15.48 -1.97
N ASN A 20 4.76 16.45 -1.71
CA ASN A 20 5.58 16.47 -0.50
C ASN A 20 4.75 16.68 0.76
N ALA A 21 3.77 17.59 0.73
CA ALA A 21 2.85 17.79 1.85
C ALA A 21 2.03 16.52 2.15
N THR A 22 1.61 15.80 1.10
CA THR A 22 0.90 14.52 1.24
C THR A 22 1.78 13.44 1.86
N GLN A 23 3.04 13.35 1.43
CA GLN A 23 4.03 12.44 2.01
C GLN A 23 4.30 12.75 3.49
N GLN A 24 4.40 14.03 3.86
CA GLN A 24 4.58 14.46 5.26
C GLN A 24 3.37 14.08 6.11
N ASN A 25 2.16 14.43 5.67
CA ASN A 25 0.94 14.07 6.38
C ASN A 25 0.75 12.55 6.48
N LEU A 26 1.11 11.80 5.45
CA LEU A 26 1.08 10.33 5.47
C LEU A 26 2.00 9.78 6.56
N ASN A 27 3.22 10.31 6.67
CA ASN A 27 4.16 9.90 7.72
C ASN A 27 3.61 10.24 9.12
N ALA A 28 3.13 11.47 9.30
CA ALA A 28 2.56 11.93 10.57
C ALA A 28 1.38 11.07 11.04
N ILE A 29 0.49 10.66 10.13
CA ILE A 29 -0.62 9.76 10.46
C ILE A 29 -0.12 8.36 10.83
N ALA A 30 0.86 7.82 10.10
CA ALA A 30 1.37 6.47 10.32
C ALA A 30 2.20 6.33 11.60
N ASN A 31 2.83 7.41 12.04
CA ASN A 31 3.68 7.46 13.23
C ASN A 31 3.10 8.41 14.29
N LEU A 32 1.78 8.55 14.33
CA LEU A 32 1.10 9.42 15.29
C LEU A 32 1.43 9.05 16.74
N ALA A 33 1.67 7.76 17.00
CA ALA A 33 2.10 7.23 18.30
C ALA A 33 3.43 7.83 18.80
N HIS A 34 4.27 8.33 17.88
CA HIS A 34 5.59 8.90 18.16
C HIS A 34 5.59 10.43 18.13
N CYS A 35 4.46 11.05 17.79
CA CYS A 35 4.30 12.50 17.83
C CYS A 35 4.11 12.99 19.27
N ASP A 36 4.56 14.22 19.53
CA ASP A 36 4.28 14.91 20.79
C ASP A 36 2.77 15.23 20.87
N GLU A 37 2.09 14.73 21.92
CA GLU A 37 0.65 14.92 22.13
C GLU A 37 0.27 16.41 22.26
N GLU A 38 1.20 17.27 22.66
CA GLU A 38 0.97 18.72 22.77
C GLU A 38 1.21 19.47 21.44
N SER A 39 1.72 18.79 20.41
CA SER A 39 2.02 19.43 19.12
C SER A 39 0.77 19.82 18.32
N ASP A 40 0.88 20.90 17.54
CA ASP A 40 -0.20 21.32 16.62
C ASP A 40 -0.53 20.23 15.58
N GLU A 41 0.46 19.45 15.16
CA GLU A 41 0.33 18.35 14.20
C GLU A 41 -0.50 17.19 14.77
N TYR A 42 -0.18 16.74 15.98
CA TYR A 42 -0.95 15.70 16.67
C TYR A 42 -2.40 16.15 16.89
N ASN A 43 -2.59 17.40 17.33
CA ASN A 43 -3.91 17.97 17.54
C ASN A 43 -4.73 18.07 16.24
N ALA A 44 -4.11 18.46 15.12
CA ALA A 44 -4.77 18.54 13.83
C ALA A 44 -5.26 17.16 13.33
N ILE A 45 -4.45 16.11 13.52
CA ILE A 45 -4.81 14.75 13.09
C ILE A 45 -5.84 14.12 14.05
N SER A 46 -5.62 14.19 15.36
CA SER A 46 -6.45 13.57 16.38
C SER A 46 -7.89 14.09 16.41
N GLN A 47 -8.11 15.38 16.11
CA GLN A 47 -9.46 15.96 16.01
C GLN A 47 -10.31 15.34 14.89
N ASN A 48 -9.69 14.69 13.90
CA ASN A 48 -10.35 14.02 12.79
C ASN A 48 -10.49 12.50 13.00
N LEU A 49 -10.12 12.01 14.19
CA LEU A 49 -10.18 10.61 14.60
C LEU A 49 -11.22 10.42 15.72
N SER A 50 -11.92 9.29 15.69
CA SER A 50 -12.65 8.82 16.87
C SER A 50 -11.66 8.33 17.93
N SER A 51 -12.08 8.28 19.20
CA SER A 51 -11.22 7.75 20.28
C SER A 51 -10.72 6.34 19.99
N VAL A 52 -11.56 5.49 19.39
CA VAL A 52 -11.19 4.12 19.00
C VAL A 52 -10.13 4.11 17.91
N GLU A 53 -10.22 5.01 16.92
CA GLU A 53 -9.19 5.10 15.87
C GLU A 53 -7.88 5.67 16.42
N LEU A 54 -7.96 6.67 17.31
CA LEU A 54 -6.80 7.26 17.94
C LEU A 54 -6.04 6.22 18.79
N ASP A 55 -6.74 5.53 19.69
CA ASP A 55 -6.16 4.44 20.49
C ASP A 55 -5.53 3.39 19.56
N ALA A 56 -6.21 3.03 18.47
CA ALA A 56 -5.74 2.01 17.54
C ALA A 56 -4.49 2.41 16.74
N LEU A 57 -4.29 3.71 16.48
CA LEU A 57 -3.08 4.26 15.85
C LEU A 57 -1.93 4.42 16.85
N CYS A 58 -2.23 4.65 18.13
CA CYS A 58 -1.21 4.79 19.18
C CYS A 58 -0.82 3.45 19.83
N ASP A 59 -1.45 2.34 19.43
CA ASP A 59 -1.24 0.97 19.95
C ASP A 59 0.03 0.29 19.36
N HIS A 60 1.12 1.04 19.18
CA HIS A 60 2.44 0.51 18.80
C HIS A 60 3.58 1.45 19.17
N ASP A 61 4.79 0.90 19.37
CA ASP A 61 6.00 1.63 19.77
C ASP A 61 7.10 1.65 18.70
N PHE A 62 6.87 1.04 17.53
CA PHE A 62 7.81 0.99 16.41
C PHE A 62 7.45 1.95 15.27
N GLU A 63 8.44 2.37 14.49
CA GLU A 63 8.24 3.25 13.33
C GLU A 63 7.72 2.47 12.11
N ILE A 64 6.83 3.12 11.35
CA ILE A 64 6.32 2.66 10.07
C ILE A 64 6.85 3.61 9.00
N ALA A 65 7.72 3.09 8.13
CA ALA A 65 8.20 3.83 6.99
C ALA A 65 7.09 3.97 5.95
N THR A 66 6.91 5.20 5.45
CA THR A 66 5.85 5.53 4.50
C THR A 66 6.43 6.10 3.21
N THR A 67 5.88 5.69 2.08
CA THR A 67 6.26 6.22 0.77
C THR A 67 5.02 6.44 -0.08
N LEU A 68 4.79 7.68 -0.49
CA LEU A 68 3.80 8.02 -1.50
C LEU A 68 4.37 7.62 -2.86
N LEU A 69 3.74 6.65 -3.51
CA LEU A 69 4.23 6.16 -4.79
C LEU A 69 3.82 7.12 -5.92
N PRO A 70 4.74 7.46 -6.85
CA PRO A 70 4.47 8.37 -7.97
C PRO A 70 3.73 7.64 -9.11
N ILE A 71 2.67 6.91 -8.74
CA ILE A 71 1.79 6.18 -9.65
C ILE A 71 0.33 6.52 -9.31
N GLN A 72 -0.54 6.30 -10.30
CA GLN A 72 -1.95 6.60 -10.17
C GLN A 72 -2.77 5.31 -10.14
N THR A 73 -3.74 5.23 -9.24
CA THR A 73 -4.73 4.15 -9.21
C THR A 73 -6.15 4.71 -9.23
N VAL A 74 -7.05 3.93 -9.80
CA VAL A 74 -8.49 4.19 -9.74
C VAL A 74 -9.03 3.84 -8.35
N GLY A 75 -9.79 4.78 -7.80
CA GLY A 75 -10.68 4.63 -6.66
C GLY A 75 -12.13 4.85 -7.10
N VAL A 76 -13.07 4.32 -6.33
CA VAL A 76 -14.51 4.55 -6.52
C VAL A 76 -15.02 5.11 -5.20
N GLN A 77 -15.42 6.37 -5.20
CA GLN A 77 -16.05 7.04 -4.05
C GLN A 77 -17.34 7.69 -4.53
N GLY A 78 -18.48 7.22 -4.01
CA GLY A 78 -19.81 7.66 -4.47
C GLY A 78 -20.05 7.35 -5.94
N ASP A 79 -20.51 8.35 -6.70
CA ASP A 79 -20.93 8.21 -8.10
C ASP A 79 -19.80 8.43 -9.12
N GLY A 80 -18.58 8.74 -8.65
CA GLY A 80 -17.43 9.10 -9.48
C GLY A 80 -16.26 8.12 -9.38
N ARG A 81 -15.51 8.00 -10.48
CA ARG A 81 -14.17 7.41 -10.46
C ARG A 81 -13.16 8.50 -10.15
N THR A 82 -12.38 8.32 -9.10
CA THR A 82 -11.25 9.18 -8.77
C THR A 82 -9.96 8.50 -9.16
N TYR A 83 -8.98 9.27 -9.58
CA TYR A 83 -7.65 8.76 -9.86
C TYR A 83 -6.65 9.48 -8.97
N SER A 84 -5.97 8.73 -8.10
CA SER A 84 -5.21 9.29 -6.99
C SER A 84 -4.02 8.39 -6.63
N TYR A 85 -3.20 8.84 -5.69
CA TYR A 85 -1.95 8.18 -5.31
C TYR A 85 -2.16 6.84 -4.60
N VAL A 86 -1.07 6.09 -4.51
CA VAL A 86 -0.93 4.89 -3.68
C VAL A 86 0.04 5.20 -2.55
N ALA A 87 -0.34 4.92 -1.31
CA ALA A 87 0.59 4.94 -0.18
C ALA A 87 1.18 3.54 0.03
N ALA A 88 2.50 3.46 0.14
CA ALA A 88 3.23 2.28 0.54
C ALA A 88 3.63 2.40 2.01
N LEU A 89 3.35 1.35 2.78
CA LEU A 89 3.81 1.17 4.16
C LEU A 89 4.85 0.06 4.19
N SER A 90 5.88 0.21 5.02
CA SER A 90 6.91 -0.80 5.22
C SER A 90 7.43 -0.72 6.65
N THR A 91 7.93 -1.84 7.17
CA THR A 91 8.53 -1.88 8.50
C THR A 91 9.52 -3.04 8.60
N SER A 92 10.57 -2.84 9.39
CA SER A 92 11.55 -3.88 9.73
C SER A 92 11.04 -4.81 10.84
N GLU A 93 9.89 -4.51 11.46
CA GLU A 93 9.33 -5.29 12.56
C GLU A 93 8.94 -6.71 12.17
N ARG A 94 9.24 -7.68 13.05
CA ARG A 94 8.93 -9.09 12.86
C ARG A 94 8.42 -9.72 14.17
N PRO A 95 7.25 -10.40 14.17
CA PRO A 95 6.35 -10.65 13.03
C PRO A 95 5.73 -9.36 12.46
N ILE A 96 5.36 -9.38 11.17
CA ILE A 96 4.76 -8.21 10.51
C ILE A 96 3.49 -7.80 11.26
N PRO A 97 3.33 -6.52 11.66
CA PRO A 97 2.21 -6.06 12.46
C PRO A 97 0.94 -5.85 11.60
N TRP A 98 0.37 -6.95 11.11
CA TRP A 98 -0.77 -6.92 10.17
C TRP A 98 -1.99 -6.16 10.69
N VAL A 99 -2.28 -6.26 12.00
CA VAL A 99 -3.42 -5.58 12.62
C VAL A 99 -3.25 -4.06 12.55
N THR A 100 -2.06 -3.54 12.87
CA THR A 100 -1.73 -2.12 12.79
C THR A 100 -1.77 -1.63 11.34
N LEU A 101 -1.17 -2.38 10.41
CA LEU A 101 -1.17 -2.04 8.99
C LEU A 101 -2.58 -2.04 8.39
N GLU A 102 -3.46 -2.96 8.79
CA GLU A 102 -4.85 -2.99 8.36
C GLU A 102 -5.64 -1.76 8.85
N ARG A 103 -5.43 -1.37 10.12
CA ARG A 103 -6.04 -0.16 10.71
C ARG A 103 -5.60 1.08 9.93
N LEU A 104 -4.30 1.24 9.69
CA LEU A 104 -3.74 2.33 8.88
C LEU A 104 -4.31 2.35 7.46
N ALA A 105 -4.39 1.19 6.81
CA ALA A 105 -4.92 1.07 5.46
C ALA A 105 -6.38 1.54 5.33
N ARG A 106 -7.15 1.48 6.43
CA ARG A 106 -8.53 2.00 6.49
C ARG A 106 -8.58 3.50 6.81
N ILE A 107 -7.73 3.98 7.71
CA ILE A 107 -7.76 5.37 8.19
C ILE A 107 -7.14 6.33 7.17
N ILE A 108 -6.01 5.96 6.56
CA ILE A 108 -5.27 6.85 5.65
C ILE A 108 -6.13 7.38 4.51
N PRO A 109 -6.87 6.57 3.71
CA PRO A 109 -7.71 7.09 2.62
C PRO A 109 -8.91 7.93 3.09
N ARG A 110 -9.30 7.80 4.38
CA ARG A 110 -10.36 8.61 4.99
C ARG A 110 -9.86 10.01 5.32
N LEU A 111 -8.64 10.13 5.82
CA LEU A 111 -8.02 11.41 6.17
C LEU A 111 -7.37 12.11 4.97
N LEU A 112 -6.75 11.33 4.08
CA LEU A 112 -6.03 11.80 2.89
C LEU A 112 -6.79 11.37 1.63
N HIS A 113 -7.75 12.18 1.21
CA HIS A 113 -8.60 11.88 0.04
C HIS A 113 -7.84 11.80 -1.30
N ASN A 114 -6.59 12.25 -1.34
CA ASN A 114 -5.71 12.09 -2.49
C ASN A 114 -4.93 10.75 -2.49
N ILE A 115 -5.27 9.82 -1.59
CA ILE A 115 -4.75 8.45 -1.57
C ILE A 115 -5.91 7.48 -1.76
N ASN A 116 -5.84 6.67 -2.81
CA ASN A 116 -6.90 5.71 -3.15
C ASN A 116 -6.61 4.30 -2.62
N ARG A 117 -5.34 3.96 -2.40
CA ARG A 117 -4.92 2.64 -1.94
C ARG A 117 -3.75 2.76 -0.98
N VAL A 118 -3.73 1.86 -0.01
CA VAL A 118 -2.59 1.63 0.88
C VAL A 118 -2.11 0.21 0.63
N VAL A 119 -0.80 0.04 0.46
CA VAL A 119 -0.15 -1.25 0.21
C VAL A 119 0.97 -1.48 1.21
N TYR A 120 1.27 -2.74 1.50
CA TYR A 120 2.45 -3.12 2.27
C TYR A 120 3.57 -3.56 1.34
N VAL A 121 4.78 -3.05 1.56
CA VAL A 121 5.99 -3.45 0.84
C VAL A 121 6.74 -4.47 1.68
N PHE A 122 6.89 -5.69 1.15
CA PHE A 122 7.65 -6.74 1.79
C PHE A 122 9.16 -6.46 1.72
N GLY A 123 9.87 -6.74 2.81
CA GLY A 123 11.30 -6.47 2.97
C GLY A 123 11.54 -5.62 4.21
N ASP A 124 12.73 -5.03 4.28
CA ASP A 124 13.07 -4.05 5.31
C ASP A 124 12.33 -2.72 5.04
N ALA A 125 12.35 -1.83 6.03
CA ALA A 125 11.77 -0.50 5.89
C ALA A 125 12.35 0.25 4.66
N VAL A 126 11.47 0.86 3.86
CA VAL A 126 11.87 1.67 2.72
C VAL A 126 12.31 3.04 3.23
N GLU A 127 13.62 3.26 3.34
CA GLU A 127 14.19 4.48 3.91
C GLU A 127 14.21 5.67 2.95
N PHE A 128 14.28 5.41 1.64
CA PHE A 128 14.45 6.46 0.63
C PHE A 128 13.16 6.70 -0.17
N PRO A 129 12.79 7.97 -0.43
CA PRO A 129 11.62 8.28 -1.22
C PRO A 129 11.78 7.79 -2.66
N ILE A 130 10.71 7.24 -3.22
CA ILE A 130 10.63 6.82 -4.61
C ILE A 130 10.08 7.99 -5.43
N SER A 131 10.94 8.65 -6.21
CA SER A 131 10.56 9.81 -7.03
C SER A 131 10.44 9.52 -8.53
N ASP A 132 10.82 8.32 -8.96
CA ASP A 132 10.81 7.91 -10.37
C ASP A 132 10.03 6.61 -10.57
N VAL A 133 9.70 6.32 -11.83
CA VAL A 133 9.04 5.08 -12.24
C VAL A 133 9.78 4.46 -13.42
N THR A 134 9.97 3.16 -13.37
CA THR A 134 10.45 2.42 -14.52
C THR A 134 9.41 2.45 -15.63
N ARG A 135 9.84 2.93 -16.80
CA ARG A 135 8.99 3.04 -18.00
C ARG A 135 8.40 1.68 -18.36
N THR A 136 7.08 1.60 -18.26
CA THR A 136 6.33 0.36 -18.45
C THR A 136 5.23 0.58 -19.48
N TYR A 137 5.27 -0.21 -20.55
CA TYR A 137 4.24 -0.26 -21.57
C TYR A 137 3.64 -1.65 -21.65
N LEU A 138 2.42 -1.74 -22.17
CA LEU A 138 1.80 -3.02 -22.46
C LEU A 138 2.51 -3.69 -23.63
N ASN A 139 3.33 -4.70 -23.34
CA ASN A 139 3.98 -5.55 -24.32
C ASN A 139 3.92 -7.02 -23.87
N GLU A 140 4.23 -7.94 -24.78
CA GLU A 140 4.15 -9.38 -24.55
C GLU A 140 4.98 -9.82 -23.34
N MET A 141 6.22 -9.31 -23.22
CA MET A 141 7.11 -9.63 -22.10
C MET A 141 6.51 -9.25 -20.74
N ILE A 142 5.92 -8.06 -20.61
CA ILE A 142 5.31 -7.61 -19.34
C ILE A 142 4.04 -8.43 -19.04
N VAL A 143 3.26 -8.79 -20.07
CA VAL A 143 2.08 -9.65 -19.89
C VAL A 143 2.49 -11.05 -19.43
N GLU A 144 3.52 -11.64 -20.03
CA GLU A 144 4.06 -12.94 -19.63
C GLU A 144 4.56 -12.93 -18.19
N ARG A 145 5.29 -11.88 -17.78
CA ARG A 145 5.74 -11.72 -16.39
C ARG A 145 4.58 -11.64 -15.41
N LEU A 146 3.52 -10.90 -15.75
CA LEU A 146 2.33 -10.81 -14.91
C LEU A 146 1.61 -12.16 -14.82
N GLN A 147 1.46 -12.88 -15.94
CA GLN A 147 0.87 -14.23 -15.95
C GLN A 147 1.67 -15.19 -15.08
N TRP A 148 2.99 -15.11 -15.14
CA TRP A 148 3.87 -15.95 -14.35
C TRP A 148 3.72 -15.68 -12.85
N ALA A 149 3.71 -14.41 -12.44
CA ALA A 149 3.50 -14.01 -11.05
C ALA A 149 2.09 -14.39 -10.54
N ASP A 150 1.04 -14.12 -11.33
CA ASP A 150 -0.35 -14.49 -11.02
C ASP A 150 -0.49 -15.99 -10.80
N ARG A 151 0.12 -16.80 -11.68
CA ARG A 151 0.14 -18.27 -11.56
C ARG A 151 0.80 -18.74 -10.27
N ILE A 152 2.00 -18.23 -9.93
CA ILE A 152 2.71 -18.64 -8.71
C ILE A 152 1.88 -18.34 -7.48
N ALA A 153 1.33 -17.13 -7.39
CA ALA A 153 0.56 -16.76 -6.22
C ALA A 153 -0.77 -17.53 -6.13
N SER A 154 -1.40 -17.85 -7.27
CA SER A 154 -2.53 -18.77 -7.32
C SER A 154 -2.17 -20.19 -6.88
N GLN A 155 -0.99 -20.71 -7.20
CA GLN A 155 -0.51 -22.01 -6.74
C GLN A 155 -0.32 -22.01 -5.22
N VAL A 156 0.36 -21.00 -4.67
CA VAL A 156 0.54 -20.84 -3.22
C VAL A 156 -0.80 -20.76 -2.49
N LEU A 157 -1.77 -20.01 -3.01
CA LEU A 157 -3.13 -19.93 -2.46
C LEU A 157 -3.87 -21.28 -2.49
N ASN A 158 -3.54 -22.16 -3.43
CA ASN A 158 -4.07 -23.53 -3.50
C ASN A 158 -3.35 -24.52 -2.56
N GLY A 159 -2.34 -24.06 -1.81
CA GLY A 159 -1.50 -24.91 -0.98
C GLY A 159 -0.48 -25.72 -1.80
N LEU A 160 -0.04 -25.18 -2.95
CA LEU A 160 0.94 -25.81 -3.83
C LEU A 160 2.30 -25.11 -3.76
N ASP A 161 3.37 -25.88 -3.86
CA ASP A 161 4.75 -25.40 -3.99
C ASP A 161 5.12 -25.03 -5.44
N GLU A 162 6.39 -24.69 -5.66
CA GLU A 162 6.95 -24.32 -6.96
C GLU A 162 6.89 -25.45 -8.01
N ASP A 163 6.90 -26.71 -7.56
CA ASP A 163 6.78 -27.91 -8.39
C ASP A 163 5.31 -28.32 -8.62
N SER A 164 4.36 -27.49 -8.18
CA SER A 164 2.91 -27.76 -8.23
C SER A 164 2.46 -28.97 -7.41
N MET A 165 3.24 -29.35 -6.41
CA MET A 165 2.92 -30.40 -5.45
C MET A 165 2.30 -29.80 -4.19
N LYS A 166 1.55 -30.59 -3.42
CA LYS A 166 0.97 -30.11 -2.17
C LYS A 166 2.07 -29.86 -1.14
N ASP A 167 2.14 -28.63 -0.64
CA ASP A 167 3.05 -28.26 0.43
C ASP A 167 2.31 -28.33 1.78
N PRO A 168 2.74 -29.17 2.74
CA PRO A 168 2.11 -29.26 4.06
C PRO A 168 2.23 -27.97 4.90
N SER A 169 3.13 -27.04 4.54
CA SER A 169 3.28 -25.73 5.19
C SER A 169 2.33 -24.67 4.65
N LEU A 170 1.67 -24.92 3.50
CA LEU A 170 0.75 -23.98 2.86
C LEU A 170 -0.70 -24.43 3.02
N GLU A 171 -1.52 -23.58 3.64
CA GLU A 171 -2.96 -23.82 3.73
C GLU A 171 -3.66 -23.50 2.40
N ASN A 172 -4.63 -24.34 1.99
CA ASN A 172 -5.48 -24.01 0.85
C ASN A 172 -6.49 -22.92 1.25
N CYS A 173 -6.28 -21.72 0.71
CA CYS A 173 -7.03 -20.51 1.05
C CYS A 173 -7.98 -20.05 -0.07
N VAL A 174 -8.14 -20.81 -1.15
CA VAL A 174 -8.94 -20.38 -2.32
C VAL A 174 -10.40 -20.15 -1.99
N HIS A 175 -10.95 -20.90 -1.03
CA HIS A 175 -12.33 -20.71 -0.59
C HIS A 175 -12.51 -19.54 0.41
N ARG A 176 -11.42 -18.96 0.91
CA ARG A 176 -11.44 -17.85 1.89
C ARG A 176 -11.33 -16.48 1.22
N ILE A 177 -10.84 -16.42 -0.01
CA ILE A 177 -10.58 -15.16 -0.72
C ILE A 177 -11.40 -15.14 -2.02
N GLN A 178 -12.28 -14.15 -2.15
CA GLN A 178 -13.16 -14.03 -3.33
C GLN A 178 -12.39 -13.69 -4.61
N GLN A 179 -11.36 -12.86 -4.52
CA GLN A 179 -10.54 -12.46 -5.67
C GLN A 179 -9.18 -11.95 -5.22
N VAL A 180 -8.11 -12.38 -5.89
CA VAL A 180 -6.78 -11.79 -5.77
C VAL A 180 -6.41 -11.16 -7.12
N ASN A 181 -6.01 -9.90 -7.09
CA ASN A 181 -5.56 -9.18 -8.28
C ASN A 181 -4.10 -8.81 -8.08
N PHE A 182 -3.22 -9.39 -8.88
CA PHE A 182 -1.83 -8.99 -8.93
C PHE A 182 -1.67 -7.82 -9.88
N PHE A 183 -0.89 -6.83 -9.44
CA PHE A 183 -0.53 -5.68 -10.26
C PHE A 183 0.99 -5.69 -10.42
N ILE A 184 1.45 -5.48 -11.66
CA ILE A 184 2.86 -5.16 -11.89
C ILE A 184 2.97 -3.65 -12.05
N PHE A 185 3.85 -3.08 -11.24
CA PHE A 185 4.47 -1.80 -11.46
C PHE A 185 5.98 -1.98 -11.23
N SER A 186 6.78 -1.16 -11.88
CA SER A 186 8.22 -1.13 -11.66
C SER A 186 8.56 0.30 -11.24
N SER A 187 9.03 0.45 -10.00
CA SER A 187 9.62 1.68 -9.47
C SER A 187 11.11 1.65 -9.82
#